data_AF-A0A6V7IRF3-F1
#
_entry.id   AF-A0A6V7IRF3-F1
#
_cell.length_a   1.000
_cell.length_b   1.000
_cell.length_c   1.000
_cell.angle_alpha   90.00
_cell.angle_beta   90.00
_cell.angle_gamma   90.00
#
_symmetry.space_group_name_H-M   'P 1'
#
loop_
_entity.id
_entity.type
_entity.pdbx_description
1 polymer ?
#
loop_
_entity_poly.entity_id
_entity_poly.type
_entity_poly.pdbx_seq_one_letter_code
_entity_poly.pdbx_strand_id
1 'polypeptide(L)' 'HAIMCYLSEKCGKDDSLYPKDLKKRALIDQRLHFDSGILFALLRGIV' A
#
# COMPACT_ATOMS: atom_id res chain seq x y z
N HIS A 1 -2.77 -2.45 5.09
CA HIS A 1 -1.50 -2.16 4.39
C HIS A 1 -0.31 -1.87 5.32
N ALA A 2 -0.49 -1.38 6.57
CA ALA A 2 0.61 -0.97 7.46
C ALA A 2 1.74 -2.01 7.66
N ILE A 3 1.41 -3.30 7.80
CA ILE A 3 2.42 -4.37 7.97
C ILE A 3 3.32 -4.49 6.73
N MET A 4 2.75 -4.38 5.53
CA MET A 4 3.52 -4.45 4.28
C MET A 4 4.45 -3.24 4.13
N CYS A 5 3.98 -2.04 4.47
CA CYS A 5 4.81 -0.83 4.49
C CYS A 5 5.98 -0.99 5.46
N TYR A 6 5.73 -1.47 6.67
CA TYR A 6 6.78 -1.71 7.67
C TYR A 6 7.82 -2.74 7.21
N LEU A 7 7.38 -3.85 6.61
CA LEU A 7 8.30 -4.85 6.06
C LEU A 7 9.12 -4.29 4.90
N SER A 8 8.50 -3.49 4.02
CA SER A 8 9.21 -2.82 2.93
C SER A 8 10.26 -1.83 3.43
N GLU A 9 9.96 -1.08 4.50
CA GLU A 9 10.89 -0.10 5.07
C GLU A 9 12.00 -0.74 5.90
N LYS A 10 11.71 -1.83 6.62
CA LYS A 10 12.67 -2.47 7.53
C LYS A 10 13.51 -3.57 6.87
N CYS A 11 12.92 -4.33 5.96
CA CYS A 11 13.51 -5.53 5.37
C CYS A 11 13.75 -5.40 3.85
N GLY A 12 13.33 -4.29 3.23
CA GLY A 12 13.55 -4.04 1.81
C GLY A 12 15.03 -3.85 1.50
N LYS A 13 15.51 -4.52 0.44
CA LYS A 13 16.86 -4.30 -0.10
C LYS A 13 16.97 -2.95 -0.82
N ASP A 14 15.85 -2.47 -1.33
CA ASP A 14 15.71 -1.26 -2.11
C ASP A 14 14.34 -0.60 -1.85
N ASP A 15 14.29 0.71 -1.96
CA ASP A 15 13.07 1.52 -1.76
C ASP A 15 12.09 1.42 -2.97
N SER A 16 12.18 0.37 -3.79
CA SER A 16 11.40 0.22 -5.03
C SER A 16 9.91 -0.06 -4.74
N LEU A 17 9.63 -0.86 -3.70
CA LEU A 17 8.28 -1.25 -3.31
C LEU A 17 7.52 -0.14 -2.59
N TYR A 18 8.22 0.66 -1.78
CA TYR A 18 7.63 1.76 -1.03
C TYR A 18 8.58 2.98 -0.99
N PRO A 19 8.75 3.68 -2.13
CA PRO A 19 9.69 4.78 -2.27
C PRO A 19 9.53 5.85 -1.20
N LYS A 20 10.65 6.47 -0.84
CA LYS A 20 10.70 7.60 0.11
C LYS A 20 10.34 8.94 -0.54
N ASP A 21 10.35 9.00 -1.88
CA ASP A 21 9.88 10.17 -2.62
C ASP A 21 8.39 10.41 -2.33
N LEU A 22 8.08 11.58 -1.79
CA LEU A 22 6.74 11.90 -1.29
C LEU A 22 5.66 11.81 -2.36
N LYS A 23 5.95 12.20 -3.61
CA LYS A 23 4.96 12.14 -4.69
C LYS A 23 4.65 10.71 -5.09
N LYS A 24 5.68 9.87 -5.24
CA LYS A 24 5.50 8.45 -5.56
C LYS A 24 4.84 7.71 -4.40
N ARG A 25 5.23 7.99 -3.16
CA ARG A 25 4.63 7.41 -1.95
C ARG A 25 3.15 7.78 -1.83
N ALA A 26 2.79 9.04 -2.03
CA ALA A 26 1.40 9.49 -2.00
C ALA A 26 0.51 8.74 -2.99
N LEU A 27 1.01 8.46 -4.21
CA LEU A 27 0.26 7.69 -5.20
C LEU A 27 0.07 6.23 -4.76
N ILE A 28 1.07 5.63 -4.12
CA ILE A 28 0.98 4.26 -3.57
C ILE A 28 0.02 4.23 -2.39
N ASP A 29 0.10 5.18 -1.47
CA ASP A 29 -0.81 5.29 -0.32
C ASP A 29 -2.25 5.47 -0.77
N GLN A 30 -2.50 6.33 -1.78
CA GLN A 30 -3.82 6.47 -2.38
C GLN A 30 -4.38 5.12 -2.87
N ARG A 31 -3.55 4.30 -3.54
CA ARG A 31 -3.96 2.98 -4.02
C ARG A 31 -4.19 1.99 -2.88
N LEU A 32 -3.37 2.01 -1.84
CA LEU A 32 -3.54 1.18 -0.65
C LEU A 32 -4.82 1.52 0.12
N HIS A 33 -5.17 2.80 0.20
CA HIS A 33 -6.43 3.26 0.78
C HIS A 33 -7.63 2.87 -0.09
N PHE A 34 -7.52 3.00 -1.41
CA PHE A 34 -8.55 2.53 -2.34
C PHE A 34 -8.79 1.02 -2.21
N ASP A 35 -7.72 0.22 -2.13
CA ASP A 35 -7.80 -1.22 -1.92
C ASP A 35 -8.54 -1.56 -0.62
N SER A 36 -8.08 -1.00 0.50
CA SER A 36 -8.66 -1.28 1.82
C SER A 36 -10.09 -0.75 1.99
N GLY A 37 -10.41 0.39 1.41
CA GLY A 37 -11.68 1.08 1.64
C GLY A 37 -12.78 0.72 0.64
N ILE A 38 -12.42 0.38 -0.59
CA ILE A 38 -13.36 0.17 -1.69
C ILE A 38 -13.21 -1.25 -2.22
N LEU A 39 -12.05 -1.60 -2.79
CA LEU A 39 -11.91 -2.86 -3.51
C LEU A 39 -12.13 -4.09 -2.62
N PHE A 40 -11.44 -4.16 -1.48
CA PHE A 40 -11.56 -5.27 -0.54
C PHE A 40 -12.96 -5.33 0.07
N ALA A 41 -13.53 -4.18 0.44
CA ALA A 41 -14.88 -4.10 1.00
C ALA A 41 -15.95 -4.58 0.01
N LEU A 42 -15.85 -4.19 -1.26
CA LEU A 42 -16.74 -4.63 -2.34
C LEU A 42 -16.58 -6.13 -2.60
N LEU A 43 -15.36 -6.61 -2.77
CA LEU A 43 -15.11 -8.04 -3.05
C LEU A 43 -15.61 -8.93 -1.91
N ARG A 44 -15.43 -8.51 -0.66
CA ARG A 44 -15.96 -9.20 0.52
C ARG A 44 -17.50 -9.30 0.52
N GLY A 45 -18.21 -8.37 -0.11
CA GLY A 45 -19.67 -8.41 -0.21
C GLY A 45 -20.20 -9.27 -1.36
N ILE A 46 -19.33 -9.69 -2.29
CA ILE A 46 -19.70 -10.47 -3.48
C ILE A 46 -19.51 -11.97 -3.25
N VAL A 47 -18.59 -12.36 -2.37
CA VAL A 47 -18.32 -13.76 -1.97
C VAL A 47 -18.96 -14.09 -0.62
#